data_AF-A0A9D3Y3F7-F1
#
_entry.id   AF-A0A9D3Y3F7-F1
#
_cell.length_a   1.000
_cell.length_b   1.000
_cell.length_c   1.000
_cell.angle_alpha   90.00
_cell.angle_beta   90.00
_cell.angle_gamma   90.00
#
_symmetry.space_group_name_H-M   'P 1'
#
loop_
_entity.id
_entity.type
_entity.pdbx_description
1 polymer ?
#
loop_
_entity_poly.entity_id
_entity_poly.type
_entity_poly.pdbx_seq_one_letter_code
_entity_poly.pdbx_strand_id
1 'polypeptide(L)'
;MKDDIVISLSKQIEVLESRLFEREVENDKLKQEVKGLNKKLADQEEVNSKLANSIAKNESERRNIENEANQYSRSNNVIISGISHIEEIVEGKKQFKRFETAEETTKYMVETLNTKLGCRIDTSDIDIAHRLKKGPDGKKDIIVRFQSRLLRNSVLKQGRVLRQSGIFVREDLTPLNLEVFMSVKRKMSDEVSSVWTRNGVIFFKNTQEQVTRVHYEDYQTWLDLPWPKRTTK
;
A
#
# COMPACT_ATOMS: atom_id res chain seq x y z
N MET A 1 -47.81 70.65 -37.73
CA MET A 1 -47.95 69.18 -37.85
C MET A 1 -46.66 68.51 -38.33
N LYS A 2 -46.12 68.81 -39.52
CA LYS A 2 -44.82 68.24 -39.95
C LYS A 2 -43.66 68.72 -39.06
N ASP A 3 -43.61 70.00 -38.73
CA ASP A 3 -42.52 70.57 -37.94
C ASP A 3 -42.53 70.09 -36.48
N ASP A 4 -43.71 69.94 -35.88
CA ASP A 4 -43.86 69.39 -34.52
C ASP A 4 -43.38 67.92 -34.42
N ILE A 5 -43.62 67.14 -35.47
CA ILE A 5 -43.13 65.75 -35.57
C ILE A 5 -41.61 65.75 -35.71
N VAL A 6 -41.02 66.62 -36.54
CA VAL A 6 -39.58 66.73 -36.72
C VAL A 6 -38.87 67.15 -35.43
N ILE A 7 -39.44 68.10 -34.68
CA ILE A 7 -38.90 68.53 -33.38
C ILE A 7 -38.97 67.39 -32.35
N SER A 8 -40.09 66.69 -32.27
CA SER A 8 -40.27 65.55 -31.37
C SER A 8 -39.29 64.41 -31.68
N LEU A 9 -39.12 64.07 -32.96
CA LEU A 9 -38.16 63.06 -33.41
C LEU A 9 -36.73 63.46 -33.11
N SER A 10 -36.36 64.74 -33.32
CA SER A 10 -35.02 65.25 -33.02
C SER A 10 -34.69 65.10 -31.53
N LYS A 11 -35.65 65.41 -30.66
CA LYS A 11 -35.49 65.24 -29.20
C LYS A 11 -35.36 63.76 -28.80
N GLN A 12 -36.08 62.87 -29.47
CA GLN A 12 -35.94 61.42 -29.24
C GLN A 12 -34.57 60.89 -29.69
N ILE A 13 -34.04 61.38 -30.82
CA ILE A 13 -32.70 61.03 -31.31
C ILE A 13 -31.62 61.43 -30.29
N GLU A 14 -31.66 62.66 -29.77
CA GLU A 14 -30.68 63.14 -28.79
C GLU A 14 -30.68 62.31 -27.48
N VAL A 15 -31.87 61.91 -27.01
CA VAL A 15 -32.00 61.01 -25.84
C VAL A 15 -31.43 59.62 -26.14
N LEU A 16 -31.64 59.10 -27.34
CA LEU A 16 -31.11 57.80 -27.76
C LEU A 16 -29.58 57.86 -27.91
N GLU A 17 -29.01 58.93 -28.46
CA GLU A 17 -27.57 59.14 -28.57
C GLU A 17 -26.90 59.20 -27.20
N SER A 18 -27.49 59.94 -26.25
CA SER A 18 -26.99 60.00 -24.87
C SER A 18 -26.98 58.63 -24.19
N ARG A 19 -28.07 57.86 -24.34
CA ARG A 19 -28.17 56.49 -23.81
C ARG A 19 -27.18 55.54 -24.47
N LEU A 20 -26.97 55.68 -25.78
CA LEU A 20 -26.03 54.86 -26.53
C LEU A 20 -24.60 55.11 -26.02
N PHE A 21 -24.23 56.38 -25.83
CA PHE A 21 -22.94 56.76 -25.25
C PHE A 21 -22.74 56.20 -23.84
N GLU A 22 -23.73 56.32 -22.95
CA GLU A 22 -23.66 55.73 -21.60
C GLU A 22 -23.43 54.20 -21.64
N ARG A 23 -24.12 53.52 -22.57
CA ARG A 23 -23.97 52.08 -22.77
C ARG A 23 -22.62 51.68 -23.34
N GLU A 24 -22.04 52.48 -24.22
CA GLU A 24 -20.68 52.26 -24.73
C GLU A 24 -19.64 52.36 -23.60
N VAL A 25 -19.76 53.38 -22.75
CA VAL A 25 -18.89 53.54 -21.58
C VAL A 25 -19.03 52.37 -20.60
N GLU A 26 -20.25 51.90 -20.35
CA GLU A 26 -20.50 50.72 -19.51
C GLU A 26 -19.90 49.45 -20.14
N ASN A 27 -20.05 49.27 -21.45
CA ASN A 27 -19.53 48.11 -22.17
C ASN A 27 -18.00 48.04 -22.09
N ASP A 28 -17.31 49.18 -22.23
CA ASP A 28 -15.85 49.23 -22.10
C ASP A 28 -15.37 48.92 -20.68
N LYS A 29 -16.11 49.36 -19.65
CA LYS A 29 -15.84 48.96 -18.26
C LYS A 29 -16.00 47.46 -18.06
N LEU A 30 -17.09 46.88 -18.58
CA LEU A 30 -17.35 45.44 -18.50
C LEU A 30 -16.26 44.63 -19.22
N LYS A 31 -15.80 45.07 -20.40
CA LYS A 31 -14.68 44.42 -21.11
C LYS A 31 -13.39 44.42 -20.28
N GLN A 32 -13.08 45.53 -19.61
CA GLN A 32 -11.91 45.60 -18.74
C GLN A 32 -12.02 44.65 -17.54
N GLU A 33 -13.21 44.58 -16.93
CA GLU A 33 -13.48 43.67 -15.82
C GLU A 33 -13.36 42.20 -16.25
N VAL A 34 -13.99 41.82 -17.37
CA VAL A 34 -13.89 40.46 -17.95
C VAL A 34 -12.43 40.09 -18.23
N LYS A 35 -11.63 41.01 -18.77
CA LYS A 35 -10.20 40.77 -18.99
C LYS A 35 -9.46 40.55 -17.67
N GLY A 36 -9.79 41.32 -16.63
CA GLY A 36 -9.22 41.16 -15.29
C GLY A 36 -9.59 39.82 -14.64
N LEU A 37 -10.85 39.42 -14.75
CA LEU A 37 -11.36 38.14 -14.23
C LEU A 37 -10.71 36.96 -14.95
N ASN A 38 -10.59 37.00 -16.28
CA ASN A 38 -9.93 35.95 -17.05
C ASN A 38 -8.47 35.75 -16.66
N LYS A 39 -7.75 36.84 -16.38
CA LYS A 39 -6.37 36.75 -15.87
C LYS A 39 -6.32 36.07 -14.51
N LYS A 40 -7.16 36.49 -13.56
CA LYS A 40 -7.24 35.87 -12.23
C LYS A 40 -7.61 34.40 -12.31
N LEU A 41 -8.51 34.02 -13.23
CA LEU A 41 -8.89 32.63 -13.44
C LEU A 41 -7.71 31.79 -13.91
N ALA A 42 -6.96 32.26 -14.90
CA ALA A 42 -5.75 31.58 -15.39
C ALA A 42 -4.68 31.44 -14.29
N ASP A 43 -4.41 32.51 -13.54
CA ASP A 43 -3.47 32.48 -12.42
C ASP A 43 -3.90 31.45 -11.36
N GLN A 44 -5.21 31.35 -11.09
CA GLN A 44 -5.76 30.42 -10.11
C GLN A 44 -5.74 28.96 -10.60
N GLU A 45 -5.96 28.72 -11.88
CA GLU A 45 -5.81 27.39 -12.50
C GLU A 45 -4.37 26.89 -12.40
N GLU A 46 -3.38 27.77 -12.62
CA GLU A 46 -1.98 27.42 -12.47
C GLU A 46 -1.63 27.05 -11.02
N VAL A 47 -2.09 27.84 -10.06
CA VAL A 47 -1.91 27.56 -8.61
C VAL A 47 -2.57 26.23 -8.24
N ASN A 48 -3.79 25.98 -8.70
CA ASN A 48 -4.51 24.74 -8.43
C ASN A 48 -3.77 23.51 -8.99
N SER A 49 -3.22 23.60 -10.21
CA SER A 49 -2.42 22.52 -10.80
C SER A 49 -1.17 22.22 -9.98
N LYS A 50 -0.43 23.26 -9.57
CA LYS A 50 0.76 23.10 -8.71
C LYS A 50 0.41 22.50 -7.34
N LEU A 51 -0.69 22.94 -6.75
CA LEU A 51 -1.16 22.43 -5.47
C LEU A 51 -1.58 20.96 -5.59
N ALA A 52 -2.31 20.58 -6.63
CA ALA A 52 -2.71 19.20 -6.88
C ALA A 52 -1.50 18.27 -7.00
N ASN A 53 -0.46 18.66 -7.76
CA ASN A 53 0.77 17.90 -7.87
C ASN A 53 1.51 17.77 -6.53
N SER A 54 1.54 18.85 -5.74
CA SER A 54 2.18 18.86 -4.42
C SER A 54 1.44 17.96 -3.42
N ILE A 55 0.10 17.96 -3.44
CA ILE A 55 -0.73 17.08 -2.61
C ILE A 55 -0.47 15.62 -2.98
N ALA A 56 -0.51 15.28 -4.27
CA ALA A 56 -0.27 13.90 -4.72
C ALA A 56 1.11 13.38 -4.29
N LYS A 57 2.14 14.22 -4.40
CA LYS A 57 3.50 13.89 -3.94
C LYS A 57 3.54 13.66 -2.42
N ASN A 58 2.99 14.59 -1.63
CA ASN A 58 2.98 14.49 -0.18
C ASN A 58 2.19 13.27 0.32
N GLU A 59 1.07 12.94 -0.32
CA GLU A 59 0.29 11.74 0.00
C GLU A 59 1.06 10.46 -0.29
N SER A 60 1.83 10.42 -1.38
CA SER A 60 2.71 9.29 -1.67
C SER A 60 3.82 9.13 -0.63
N GLU A 61 4.48 10.23 -0.26
CA GLU A 61 5.53 10.21 0.76
C GLU A 61 4.99 9.79 2.13
N ARG A 62 3.83 10.32 2.54
CA ARG A 62 3.17 9.93 3.79
C ARG A 62 2.84 8.44 3.84
N ARG A 63 2.32 7.87 2.75
CA ARG A 63 2.06 6.42 2.66
C ARG A 63 3.34 5.59 2.80
N ASN A 64 4.45 6.06 2.21
CA ASN A 64 5.74 5.38 2.33
C ASN A 64 6.25 5.37 3.77
N ILE A 65 6.24 6.54 4.44
CA ILE A 65 6.67 6.68 5.84
C ILE A 65 5.82 5.81 6.76
N GLU A 66 4.50 5.82 6.58
CA GLU A 66 3.58 5.00 7.37
C GLU A 66 3.87 3.50 7.18
N ASN A 67 4.10 3.08 5.94
CA ASN A 67 4.42 1.70 5.64
C ASN A 67 5.78 1.27 6.21
N GLU A 68 6.81 2.13 6.16
CA GLU A 68 8.10 1.87 6.80
C GLU A 68 7.99 1.74 8.32
N ALA A 69 7.25 2.65 8.97
CA ALA A 69 7.00 2.58 10.41
C ALA A 69 6.23 1.30 10.79
N ASN A 70 5.24 0.92 9.99
CA ASN A 70 4.48 -0.32 10.16
C ASN A 70 5.34 -1.56 9.91
N GLN A 71 6.28 -1.53 8.96
CA GLN A 71 7.20 -2.64 8.75
C GLN A 71 8.22 -2.76 9.89
N TYR A 72 8.65 -1.62 10.45
CA TYR A 72 9.54 -1.58 11.60
C TYR A 72 8.90 -2.20 12.85
N SER A 73 7.63 -1.92 13.12
CA SER A 73 6.91 -2.51 14.26
C SER A 73 6.74 -4.04 14.14
N ARG A 74 6.78 -4.58 12.91
CA ARG A 74 6.74 -6.02 12.59
C ARG A 74 8.10 -6.70 12.51
N SER A 75 9.20 -5.97 12.72
CA SER A 75 10.58 -6.47 12.55
C SER A 75 10.92 -7.70 13.41
N ASN A 76 10.24 -7.87 14.55
CA ASN A 76 10.41 -9.01 15.45
C ASN A 76 9.45 -10.16 15.16
N ASN A 77 8.52 -9.98 14.22
CA ASN A 77 7.50 -10.95 13.93
C ASN A 77 7.95 -11.92 12.83
N VAL A 78 7.46 -13.14 12.92
CA VAL A 78 7.45 -14.14 11.84
C VAL A 78 6.05 -14.74 11.73
N ILE A 79 5.73 -15.21 10.54
CA ILE A 79 4.53 -15.99 10.27
C ILE A 79 4.95 -17.42 9.95
N ILE A 80 4.31 -18.38 10.60
CA ILE A 80 4.58 -19.81 10.45
C ILE A 80 3.31 -20.51 9.97
N SER A 81 3.39 -21.08 8.77
CA SER A 81 2.31 -21.84 8.14
C SER A 81 2.58 -23.34 8.19
N GLY A 82 1.51 -24.13 8.03
CA GLY A 82 1.60 -25.59 7.98
C GLY A 82 1.60 -26.27 9.35
N ILE A 83 1.34 -25.51 10.42
CA ILE A 83 1.26 -26.03 11.79
C ILE A 83 -0.16 -26.50 12.10
N SER A 84 -0.31 -27.77 12.45
CA SER A 84 -1.58 -28.33 12.92
C SER A 84 -2.03 -27.71 14.24
N HIS A 85 -3.32 -27.82 14.54
CA HIS A 85 -3.85 -27.41 15.83
C HIS A 85 -3.27 -28.25 16.98
N ILE A 86 -3.26 -27.71 18.19
CA ILE A 86 -2.86 -28.44 19.40
C ILE A 86 -3.84 -29.60 19.61
N GLU A 87 -3.32 -30.81 19.84
CA GLU A 87 -4.14 -31.96 20.19
C GLU A 87 -4.60 -31.86 21.66
N GLU A 88 -5.87 -32.17 21.92
CA GLU A 88 -6.44 -32.32 23.25
C GLU A 88 -7.21 -33.64 23.34
N ILE A 89 -7.35 -34.16 24.56
CA ILE A 89 -8.18 -35.34 24.84
C ILE A 89 -9.51 -34.85 25.40
N VAL A 90 -10.60 -35.14 24.69
CA VAL A 90 -11.97 -34.88 25.13
C VAL A 90 -12.74 -36.19 25.08
N GLU A 91 -13.35 -36.57 26.20
CA GLU A 91 -14.09 -37.85 26.34
C GLU A 91 -13.26 -39.09 25.92
N GLY A 92 -11.96 -39.08 26.24
CA GLY A 92 -11.05 -40.18 25.91
C GLY A 92 -10.65 -40.27 24.44
N LYS A 93 -11.05 -39.31 23.59
CA LYS A 93 -10.67 -39.24 22.18
C LYS A 93 -9.73 -38.07 21.92
N LYS A 94 -8.70 -38.31 21.11
CA LYS A 94 -7.83 -37.24 20.59
C LYS A 94 -8.59 -36.41 19.57
N GLN A 95 -8.59 -35.10 19.78
CA GLN A 95 -9.13 -34.12 18.84
C GLN A 95 -8.25 -32.87 18.80
N PHE A 96 -8.47 -32.01 17.80
CA PHE A 96 -7.79 -30.73 17.73
C PHE A 96 -8.55 -29.64 18.47
N LYS A 97 -7.83 -28.84 19.26
CA LYS A 97 -8.37 -27.65 19.91
C LYS A 97 -8.94 -26.69 18.87
N ARG A 98 -10.19 -26.25 19.08
CA ARG A 98 -10.81 -25.19 18.26
C ARG A 98 -10.24 -23.80 18.57
N PHE A 99 -9.86 -23.60 19.84
CA PHE A 99 -9.33 -22.36 20.36
C PHE A 99 -8.09 -22.66 21.20
N GLU A 100 -6.99 -22.02 20.84
CA GLU A 100 -5.70 -22.12 21.53
C GLU A 100 -5.44 -20.75 22.16
N THR A 101 -5.04 -20.73 23.44
CA THR A 101 -4.63 -19.48 24.06
C THR A 101 -3.27 -19.03 23.51
N ALA A 102 -2.89 -17.77 23.75
CA ALA A 102 -1.56 -17.30 23.38
C ALA A 102 -0.45 -18.04 24.13
N GLU A 103 -0.69 -18.40 25.40
CA GLU A 103 0.27 -19.17 26.20
C GLU A 103 0.46 -20.59 25.64
N GLU A 104 -0.63 -21.28 25.31
CA GLU A 104 -0.59 -22.62 24.70
C GLU A 104 0.10 -22.60 23.34
N THR A 105 -0.25 -21.62 22.51
CA THR A 105 0.39 -21.43 21.19
C THR A 105 1.88 -21.15 21.34
N THR A 106 2.27 -20.36 22.33
CA THR A 106 3.69 -20.04 22.59
C THR A 106 4.48 -21.28 23.01
N LYS A 107 3.98 -22.06 23.97
CA LYS A 107 4.63 -23.32 24.40
C LYS A 107 4.74 -24.30 23.24
N TYR A 108 3.66 -24.47 22.47
CA TYR A 108 3.64 -25.35 21.30
C TYR A 108 4.63 -24.90 20.21
N MET A 109 4.77 -23.60 19.99
CA MET A 109 5.75 -23.08 19.04
C MET A 109 7.19 -23.28 19.50
N VAL A 110 7.48 -23.11 20.79
CA VAL A 110 8.81 -23.41 21.36
C VAL A 110 9.17 -24.88 21.11
N GLU A 111 8.27 -25.81 21.47
CA GLU A 111 8.48 -27.24 21.27
C GLU A 111 8.68 -27.57 19.78
N THR A 112 7.82 -27.02 18.92
CA THR A 112 7.89 -27.23 17.47
C THR A 112 9.21 -26.72 16.90
N LEU A 113 9.63 -25.49 17.23
CA LEU A 113 10.85 -24.90 16.70
C LEU A 113 12.10 -25.60 17.22
N ASN A 114 12.15 -25.97 18.50
CA ASN A 114 13.28 -26.71 19.06
C ASN A 114 13.41 -28.10 18.42
N THR A 115 12.29 -28.81 18.27
CA THR A 115 12.28 -30.18 17.70
C THR A 115 12.58 -30.19 16.20
N LYS A 116 12.04 -29.21 15.45
CA LYS A 116 12.12 -29.21 13.99
C LYS A 116 13.32 -28.44 13.42
N LEU A 117 13.80 -27.40 14.11
CA LEU A 117 14.93 -26.59 13.66
C LEU A 117 16.24 -26.89 14.40
N GLY A 118 16.18 -27.56 15.56
CA GLY A 118 17.35 -27.67 16.43
C GLY A 118 17.75 -26.33 17.05
N CYS A 119 16.87 -25.33 17.03
CA CYS A 119 17.06 -24.10 17.78
C CYS A 119 17.03 -24.40 19.29
N ARG A 120 17.64 -23.50 20.08
CA ARG A 120 17.44 -23.43 21.53
C ARG A 120 16.63 -22.17 21.81
N ILE A 121 15.33 -22.32 21.84
CA ILE A 121 14.35 -21.25 22.12
C ILE A 121 13.66 -21.60 23.44
N ASP A 122 13.50 -20.62 24.32
CA ASP A 122 12.67 -20.72 25.51
C ASP A 122 11.38 -19.89 25.33
N THR A 123 10.38 -20.14 26.17
CA THR A 123 9.18 -19.29 26.22
C THR A 123 9.49 -17.80 26.46
N SER A 124 10.55 -17.49 27.23
CA SER A 124 11.01 -16.12 27.48
C SER A 124 11.57 -15.40 26.25
N ASP A 125 11.97 -16.14 25.22
CA ASP A 125 12.43 -15.57 23.94
C ASP A 125 11.28 -15.06 23.05
N ILE A 126 10.05 -15.50 23.34
CA ILE A 126 8.83 -15.15 22.62
C ILE A 126 8.03 -14.18 23.48
N ASP A 127 7.75 -13.00 22.93
CA ASP A 127 6.85 -12.02 23.54
C ASP A 127 5.41 -12.53 23.49
N ILE A 128 4.96 -12.96 22.31
CA ILE A 128 3.65 -13.57 22.12
C ILE A 128 3.61 -14.43 20.85
N ALA A 129 2.90 -15.56 20.91
CA ALA A 129 2.46 -16.30 19.74
C ALA A 129 0.95 -16.50 19.76
N HIS A 130 0.30 -16.40 18.60
CA HIS A 130 -1.12 -16.70 18.48
C HIS A 130 -1.50 -17.07 17.04
N ARG A 131 -2.62 -17.79 16.89
CA ARG A 131 -3.21 -18.10 15.60
C ARG A 131 -3.77 -16.85 14.92
N LEU A 132 -3.40 -16.65 13.67
CA LEU A 132 -4.03 -15.67 12.79
C LEU A 132 -5.42 -16.15 12.35
N LYS A 133 -6.19 -15.23 11.77
CA LYS A 133 -7.47 -15.55 11.14
C LYS A 133 -7.26 -16.55 10.00
N LYS A 134 -8.31 -17.35 9.74
CA LYS A 134 -8.31 -18.46 8.77
C LYS A 134 -7.80 -17.98 7.40
N GLY A 135 -6.77 -18.65 6.88
CA GLY A 135 -6.29 -18.46 5.51
C GLY A 135 -7.21 -19.11 4.47
N PRO A 136 -6.93 -18.92 3.16
CA PRO A 136 -7.75 -19.47 2.07
C PRO A 136 -7.87 -21.00 2.08
N ASP A 137 -6.83 -21.70 2.56
CA ASP A 137 -6.75 -23.16 2.70
C ASP A 137 -7.45 -23.68 3.96
N GLY A 138 -7.99 -22.77 4.76
CA GLY A 138 -8.66 -23.05 5.99
C GLY A 138 -7.77 -23.36 7.19
N LYS A 139 -6.45 -23.38 7.00
CA LYS A 139 -5.48 -23.49 8.10
C LYS A 139 -5.21 -22.10 8.67
N LYS A 140 -4.95 -22.05 9.97
CA LYS A 140 -4.60 -20.82 10.66
C LYS A 140 -3.09 -20.77 10.86
N ASP A 141 -2.47 -19.83 10.15
CA ASP A 141 -1.07 -19.48 10.37
C ASP A 141 -0.88 -19.03 11.83
N ILE A 142 0.35 -19.17 12.34
CA ILE A 142 0.73 -18.64 13.65
C ILE A 142 1.63 -17.43 13.42
N ILE A 143 1.32 -16.31 14.06
CA ILE A 143 2.26 -15.20 14.20
C ILE A 143 3.04 -15.39 15.51
N VAL A 144 4.36 -15.24 15.44
CA VAL A 144 5.26 -15.30 16.59
C VAL A 144 6.07 -14.03 16.64
N ARG A 145 6.01 -13.30 17.75
CA ARG A 145 6.83 -12.13 18.03
C ARG A 145 7.94 -12.52 18.99
N PHE A 146 9.18 -12.36 18.54
CA PHE A 146 10.36 -12.61 19.36
C PHE A 146 10.78 -11.36 20.15
N GLN A 147 11.42 -11.56 21.30
CA GLN A 147 12.07 -10.47 22.02
C GLN A 147 13.31 -9.93 21.26
N SER A 148 14.02 -10.83 20.54
CA SER A 148 15.26 -10.50 19.83
C SER A 148 15.15 -10.63 18.31
N ARG A 149 15.53 -9.57 17.58
CA ARG A 149 15.68 -9.58 16.11
C ARG A 149 16.71 -10.61 15.64
N LEU A 150 17.77 -10.82 16.42
CA LEU A 150 18.83 -11.77 16.07
C LEU A 150 18.31 -13.20 16.11
N LEU A 151 17.56 -13.55 17.17
CA LEU A 151 16.95 -14.86 17.28
C LEU A 151 15.93 -15.08 16.17
N ARG A 152 15.05 -14.10 15.92
CA ARG A 152 14.09 -14.10 14.81
C ARG A 152 14.77 -14.37 13.46
N ASN A 153 15.89 -13.70 13.19
CA ASN A 153 16.66 -13.89 11.95
C ASN A 153 17.31 -15.28 11.87
N SER A 154 17.76 -15.84 13.00
CA SER A 154 18.24 -17.23 13.08
C SER A 154 17.11 -18.21 12.73
N VAL A 155 15.92 -18.02 13.29
CA VAL A 155 14.73 -18.84 13.00
C VAL A 155 14.34 -18.77 11.53
N LEU A 156 14.35 -17.59 10.90
CA LEU A 156 14.09 -17.45 9.47
C LEU A 156 15.12 -18.16 8.58
N LYS A 157 16.40 -18.07 8.95
CA LYS A 157 17.49 -18.74 8.21
C LYS A 157 17.32 -20.25 8.26
N GLN A 158 17.10 -20.79 9.45
CA GLN A 158 16.95 -22.23 9.68
C GLN A 158 15.61 -22.74 9.12
N GLY A 159 14.54 -21.96 9.22
CA GLY A 159 13.19 -22.26 8.70
C GLY A 159 13.13 -22.65 7.22
N ARG A 160 14.17 -22.35 6.43
CA ARG A 160 14.30 -22.79 5.04
C ARG A 160 14.30 -24.33 4.91
N VAL A 161 14.83 -25.05 5.88
CA VAL A 161 14.88 -26.54 5.85
C VAL A 161 13.51 -27.17 6.05
N LEU A 162 12.59 -26.47 6.71
CA LEU A 162 11.24 -26.97 7.02
C LEU A 162 10.29 -27.00 5.82
N ARG A 163 10.68 -26.39 4.69
CA ARG A 163 9.83 -26.35 3.50
C ARG A 163 9.47 -27.75 3.00
N GLN A 164 10.37 -28.72 3.15
CA GLN A 164 10.14 -30.11 2.75
C GLN A 164 9.13 -30.81 3.68
N SER A 165 8.97 -30.35 4.92
CA SER A 165 8.00 -30.89 5.88
C SER A 165 6.64 -30.17 5.82
N GLY A 166 6.42 -29.32 4.80
CA GLY A 166 5.18 -28.55 4.64
C GLY A 166 5.02 -27.39 5.63
N ILE A 167 6.06 -27.04 6.39
CA ILE A 167 6.08 -25.91 7.32
C ILE A 167 6.84 -24.75 6.68
N PHE A 168 6.24 -23.56 6.69
CA PHE A 168 6.83 -22.39 6.06
C PHE A 168 7.00 -21.27 7.08
N VAL A 169 8.24 -20.87 7.33
CA VAL A 169 8.59 -19.70 8.14
C VAL A 169 8.88 -18.53 7.21
N ARG A 170 8.17 -17.42 7.39
CA ARG A 170 8.33 -16.19 6.61
C ARG A 170 8.28 -14.94 7.48
N GLU A 171 8.81 -13.83 6.97
CA GLU A 171 8.67 -12.53 7.62
C GLU A 171 7.20 -12.09 7.65
N ASP A 172 6.82 -11.37 8.70
CA ASP A 172 5.57 -10.62 8.74
C ASP A 172 5.76 -9.29 7.98
N LEU A 173 5.34 -9.30 6.71
CA LEU A 173 5.38 -8.12 5.84
C LEU A 173 4.11 -7.30 5.99
N THR A 174 4.22 -5.99 5.79
CA THR A 174 3.03 -5.15 5.59
C THR A 174 2.26 -5.61 4.34
N PRO A 175 0.95 -5.34 4.25
CA PRO A 175 0.16 -5.70 3.06
C PRO A 175 0.77 -5.20 1.75
N LEU A 176 1.24 -3.94 1.74
CA LEU A 176 1.91 -3.33 0.60
C LEU A 176 3.21 -4.07 0.22
N ASN A 177 4.08 -4.37 1.20
CA ASN A 177 5.32 -5.11 0.95
C ASN A 177 5.01 -6.54 0.45
N LEU A 178 3.99 -7.19 1.01
CA LEU A 178 3.57 -8.51 0.56
C LEU A 178 3.05 -8.48 -0.88
N GLU A 179 2.28 -7.46 -1.24
CA GLU A 179 1.75 -7.28 -2.58
C GLU A 179 2.86 -7.03 -3.60
N VAL A 180 3.80 -6.13 -3.30
CA VAL A 180 4.98 -5.89 -4.14
C VAL A 180 5.82 -7.16 -4.28
N PHE A 181 6.06 -7.88 -3.18
CA PHE A 181 6.76 -9.16 -3.20
C PHE A 181 6.07 -10.16 -4.14
N MET A 182 4.74 -10.26 -4.07
CA MET A 182 3.96 -11.13 -4.93
C MET A 182 3.97 -10.66 -6.38
N SER A 183 3.92 -9.36 -6.64
CA SER A 183 3.99 -8.77 -7.98
C SER A 183 5.32 -9.10 -8.64
N VAL A 184 6.46 -8.83 -7.99
CA VAL A 184 7.78 -9.21 -8.51
C VAL A 184 7.84 -10.71 -8.78
N LYS A 185 7.42 -11.53 -7.80
CA LYS A 185 7.50 -12.99 -7.90
C LYS A 185 6.62 -13.59 -9.00
N ARG A 186 5.42 -13.04 -9.23
CA ARG A 186 4.42 -13.62 -10.14
C ARG A 186 4.42 -12.98 -11.51
N LYS A 187 4.69 -11.67 -11.59
CA LYS A 187 4.60 -10.90 -12.83
C LYS A 187 5.90 -10.90 -13.62
N MET A 188 7.03 -11.06 -12.94
CA MET A 188 8.36 -11.15 -13.57
C MET A 188 8.92 -12.57 -13.51
N SER A 189 8.06 -13.60 -13.54
CA SER A 189 8.50 -15.00 -13.40
C SER A 189 9.53 -15.44 -14.45
N ASP A 190 9.53 -14.79 -15.62
CA ASP A 190 10.42 -15.11 -16.74
C ASP A 190 11.77 -14.38 -16.64
N GLU A 191 11.82 -13.29 -15.87
CA GLU A 191 13.00 -12.42 -15.70
C GLU A 191 13.70 -12.62 -14.36
N VAL A 192 12.99 -13.19 -13.38
CA VAL A 192 13.43 -13.32 -12.00
C VAL A 192 13.61 -14.78 -11.61
N SER A 193 14.83 -15.14 -11.25
CA SER A 193 15.18 -16.49 -10.78
C SER A 193 14.75 -16.72 -9.33
N SER A 194 14.83 -15.69 -8.48
CA SER A 194 14.42 -15.80 -7.07
C SER A 194 14.02 -14.47 -6.45
N VAL A 195 13.09 -14.51 -5.50
CA VAL A 195 12.65 -13.35 -4.70
C VAL A 195 12.68 -13.74 -3.22
N TRP A 196 13.23 -12.87 -2.38
CA TRP A 196 13.26 -13.05 -0.92
C TRP A 196 13.12 -11.72 -0.21
N THR A 197 12.92 -11.79 1.11
CA THR A 197 12.93 -10.60 1.96
C THR A 197 14.01 -10.71 3.03
N ARG A 198 14.46 -9.55 3.51
CA ARG A 198 15.36 -9.43 4.66
C ARG A 198 15.01 -8.15 5.40
N ASN A 199 14.58 -8.30 6.65
CA ASN A 199 14.12 -7.21 7.51
C ASN A 199 13.02 -6.36 6.87
N GLY A 200 12.06 -6.99 6.19
CA GLY A 200 10.97 -6.30 5.50
C GLY A 200 11.34 -5.72 4.13
N VAL A 201 12.62 -5.67 3.77
CA VAL A 201 13.09 -5.22 2.45
C VAL A 201 13.03 -6.37 1.46
N ILE A 202 12.50 -6.10 0.26
CA ILE A 202 12.36 -7.09 -0.81
C ILE A 202 13.59 -7.05 -1.71
N PHE A 203 14.10 -8.22 -2.03
CA PHE A 203 15.19 -8.44 -2.96
C PHE A 203 14.77 -9.46 -4.01
N PHE A 204 15.26 -9.28 -5.22
CA PHE A 204 15.16 -10.30 -6.24
C PHE A 204 16.48 -10.49 -6.95
N LYS A 205 16.62 -11.66 -7.56
CA LYS A 205 17.75 -12.01 -8.42
C LYS A 205 17.20 -12.26 -9.81
N ASN A 206 17.74 -11.57 -10.81
CA ASN A 206 17.34 -11.79 -12.19
C ASN A 206 17.94 -13.10 -12.74
N THR A 207 17.60 -13.45 -13.99
CA THR A 207 18.16 -14.60 -14.70
C THR A 207 19.65 -14.46 -15.03
N GLN A 208 20.19 -13.25 -14.96
CA GLN A 208 21.62 -12.93 -15.13
C GLN A 208 22.38 -12.90 -13.80
N GLU A 209 21.80 -13.44 -12.73
CA GLU A 209 22.39 -13.53 -11.39
C GLU A 209 22.61 -12.19 -10.66
N GLN A 210 22.14 -11.07 -11.21
CA GLN A 210 22.20 -9.77 -10.58
C GLN A 210 21.13 -9.64 -9.49
N VAL A 211 21.53 -9.14 -8.32
CA VAL A 211 20.65 -8.90 -7.18
C VAL A 211 20.21 -7.43 -7.15
N THR A 212 18.91 -7.22 -7.10
CA THR A 212 18.29 -5.90 -7.03
C THR A 212 17.48 -5.77 -5.75
N ARG A 213 17.63 -4.62 -5.08
CA ARG A 213 16.78 -4.20 -3.97
C ARG A 213 15.57 -3.46 -4.53
N VAL A 214 14.37 -3.79 -4.06
CA VAL A 214 13.16 -3.04 -4.37
C VAL A 214 13.09 -1.82 -3.46
N HIS A 215 12.99 -0.62 -4.05
CA HIS A 215 12.89 0.65 -3.33
C HIS A 215 11.42 1.07 -3.16
N TYR A 216 11.10 1.68 -2.02
CA TYR A 216 9.73 2.12 -1.69
C TYR A 216 9.16 3.14 -2.69
N GLU A 217 10.02 4.02 -3.20
CA GLU A 217 9.67 5.02 -4.22
C GLU A 217 9.13 4.39 -5.51
N ASP A 218 9.53 3.14 -5.80
CA ASP A 218 9.17 2.42 -7.03
C ASP A 218 8.01 1.45 -6.84
N TYR A 219 7.40 1.37 -5.65
CA TYR A 219 6.37 0.37 -5.35
C TYR A 219 5.22 0.38 -6.34
N GLN A 220 4.78 1.56 -6.76
CA GLN A 220 3.74 1.70 -7.77
C GLN A 220 4.15 1.05 -9.10
N THR A 221 5.39 1.24 -9.53
CA THR A 221 5.94 0.61 -10.74
C THR A 221 5.86 -0.92 -10.67
N TRP A 222 6.16 -1.51 -9.50
CA TRP A 222 6.06 -2.96 -9.30
C TRP A 222 4.61 -3.45 -9.27
N LEU A 223 3.70 -2.66 -8.71
CA LEU A 223 2.27 -2.98 -8.66
C LEU A 223 1.63 -2.89 -10.05
N ASP A 224 2.05 -1.95 -10.89
CA ASP A 224 1.52 -1.70 -12.23
C ASP A 224 2.07 -2.64 -13.30
N LEU A 225 3.02 -3.52 -12.95
CA LEU A 225 3.51 -4.53 -13.88
C LEU A 225 2.35 -5.33 -14.50
N PRO A 226 2.40 -5.62 -15.81
CA PRO A 226 1.38 -6.44 -16.44
C PRO A 226 1.46 -7.89 -15.93
N TRP A 227 0.32 -8.58 -15.93
CA TRP A 227 0.34 -10.02 -15.71
C TRP A 227 1.03 -10.72 -16.90
N PRO A 228 1.83 -11.77 -16.66
CA PRO A 228 2.48 -12.48 -17.72
C PRO A 228 1.40 -13.12 -18.59
N LYS A 229 1.61 -13.11 -19.90
CA LYS A 229 0.66 -13.73 -20.83
C LYS A 229 0.53 -15.19 -20.44
N ARG A 230 -0.71 -15.66 -20.22
CA ARG A 230 -0.95 -17.09 -19.94
C ARG A 230 -0.41 -17.88 -21.13
N THR A 231 0.74 -18.50 -20.99
CA THR A 231 1.18 -19.53 -21.92
C THR A 231 0.25 -20.72 -21.71
N THR A 232 -0.68 -20.92 -22.65
CA THR A 232 -1.40 -22.18 -22.80
C THR A 232 -0.34 -23.27 -23.01
N LYS A 233 -0.12 -24.07 -21.97
CA LYS A 233 0.55 -25.36 -22.07
C LYS A 233 -0.47 -26.40 -22.49
#